data_AF-A0A7K1U472-F1
#
_entry.id   AF-A0A7K1U472-F1
#
_cell.length_a   1.000
_cell.length_b   1.000
_cell.length_c   1.000
_cell.angle_alpha   90.00
_cell.angle_beta   90.00
_cell.angle_gamma   90.00
#
_symmetry.space_group_name_H-M   'P 1'
#
loop_
_entity.id
_entity.type
_entity.pdbx_description
1 polymer ?
#
loop_
_entity_poly.entity_id
_entity_poly.type
_entity_poly.pdbx_seq_one_letter_code
_entity_poly.pdbx_strand_id
1 'polypeptide(L)'
;MELYTFLMEFRGGTYISQFNAGKLQEAVLLWTEHLEIKEIKYLSEKGKAEIKEKIKSKEPIKIRDRKNIWFFCMSIKMGFVAVNVVKTSLD
;
A
#
# COMPACT_ATOMS: atom_id res chain seq x y z
N MET A 1 -12.32 12.01 8.11
CA MET A 1 -11.34 11.55 7.11
C MET A 1 -9.98 11.61 7.77
N GLU A 2 -9.12 10.65 7.45
CA GLU A 2 -7.81 10.46 8.07
C GLU A 2 -6.76 10.37 6.97
N LEU A 3 -5.55 10.89 7.23
CA LEU A 3 -4.44 10.83 6.29
C LEU A 3 -3.63 9.55 6.53
N TYR A 4 -3.46 8.75 5.48
CA TYR A 4 -2.64 7.54 5.51
C TYR A 4 -1.44 7.70 4.59
N THR A 5 -0.26 7.37 5.10
CA THR A 5 1.00 7.32 4.35
C THR A 5 1.34 5.87 4.03
N PHE A 6 1.62 5.60 2.77
CA PHE A 6 2.02 4.30 2.26
C PHE A 6 3.50 4.33 1.92
N LEU A 7 4.28 3.41 2.49
CA LEU A 7 5.68 3.21 2.16
C LEU A 7 5.81 1.83 1.53
N MET A 8 5.91 1.83 0.20
CA MET A 8 6.03 0.61 -0.60
C MET A 8 7.50 0.32 -0.92
N GLU A 9 7.94 -0.89 -0.60
CA GLU A 9 9.19 -1.47 -1.04
C GLU A 9 8.94 -2.41 -2.22
N PHE A 10 9.62 -2.18 -3.34
CA PHE A 10 9.55 -3.03 -4.52
C PHE A 10 10.88 -2.98 -5.30
N ARG A 11 11.50 -4.15 -5.49
CA ARG A 11 12.74 -4.32 -6.28
C ARG A 11 13.86 -3.31 -5.95
N GLY A 12 14.04 -3.04 -4.66
CA GLY A 12 15.09 -2.15 -4.15
C GLY A 12 14.76 -0.65 -4.26
N GLY A 13 13.55 -0.30 -4.70
CA GLY A 13 13.03 1.07 -4.61
C GLY A 13 12.03 1.23 -3.47
N THR A 14 12.06 2.41 -2.85
CA THR A 14 11.07 2.88 -1.89
C THR A 14 10.17 3.92 -2.56
N TYR A 15 8.87 3.72 -2.48
CA TYR A 15 7.86 4.58 -3.10
C TYR A 15 6.87 5.04 -2.03
N ILE A 16 6.68 6.35 -1.92
CA ILE A 16 5.87 6.95 -0.86
C ILE A 16 4.73 7.73 -1.48
N SER A 17 3.52 7.50 -0.97
CA SER A 17 2.34 8.27 -1.35
C SER A 17 1.37 8.40 -0.17
N GLN A 18 0.48 9.38 -0.23
CA GLN A 18 -0.48 9.66 0.83
C GLN A 18 -1.90 9.76 0.29
N PHE A 19 -2.86 9.24 1.05
CA PHE A 19 -4.27 9.26 0.70
C PHE A 19 -5.13 9.57 1.91
N ASN A 20 -6.17 10.37 1.69
CA ASN A 20 -7.21 10.59 2.68
C ASN A 20 -8.31 9.53 2.53
N ALA A 21 -8.74 8.92 3.63
CA ALA A 21 -9.84 7.95 3.63
C ALA A 21 -10.63 7.96 4.94
N GLY A 22 -11.83 7.37 4.96
CA GLY A 22 -12.61 7.20 6.18
C GLY A 22 -12.03 6.13 7.10
N LYS A 23 -11.50 5.05 6.52
CA LYS A 23 -10.88 3.93 7.25
C LYS A 23 -9.71 3.31 6.49
N LEU A 24 -8.93 2.49 7.18
CA LEU A 24 -7.75 1.81 6.63
C LEU A 24 -8.03 1.06 5.31
N GLN A 25 -9.10 0.26 5.27
CA GLN A 25 -9.42 -0.54 4.08
C GLN A 25 -9.70 0.33 2.84
N GLU A 26 -10.39 1.46 3.04
CA GLU A 26 -10.65 2.44 1.98
C GLU A 26 -9.34 3.09 1.52
N ALA A 27 -8.46 3.45 2.45
CA ALA A 27 -7.14 4.02 2.12
C ALA A 27 -6.31 3.05 1.25
N VAL A 28 -6.31 1.77 1.61
CA VAL A 28 -5.56 0.73 0.89
C VAL A 28 -6.09 0.54 -0.52
N LEU A 29 -7.42 0.51 -0.70
CA LEU A 29 -8.03 0.42 -2.02
C LEU A 29 -7.69 1.66 -2.86
N LEU A 30 -7.86 2.87 -2.31
CA LEU A 30 -7.50 4.13 -2.97
C LEU A 30 -6.03 4.15 -3.40
N TRP A 31 -5.13 3.72 -2.53
CA TRP A 31 -3.71 3.60 -2.84
C TRP A 31 -3.46 2.69 -4.04
N THR A 32 -4.06 1.49 -4.09
CA THR A 32 -3.87 0.58 -5.24
C THR A 32 -4.40 1.15 -6.56
N GLU A 33 -5.46 1.94 -6.51
CA GLU A 33 -6.05 2.57 -7.70
C GLU A 33 -5.15 3.66 -8.28
N HIS A 34 -4.46 4.39 -7.41
CA HIS A 34 -3.60 5.52 -7.74
C HIS A 34 -2.11 5.19 -7.71
N LEU A 35 -1.73 3.91 -7.77
CA LEU A 35 -0.34 3.52 -8.00
C LEU A 35 0.12 4.08 -9.36
N GLU A 36 1.03 5.05 -9.31
CA GLU A 36 1.66 5.68 -10.48
C GLU A 36 2.78 4.80 -11.03
N ILE A 37 2.40 3.81 -11.84
CA ILE A 37 3.34 2.79 -12.33
C ILE A 37 4.50 3.35 -13.16
N LYS A 38 4.33 4.55 -13.74
CA LYS A 38 5.38 5.22 -14.54
C LYS A 38 6.59 5.62 -13.68
N GLU A 39 6.36 5.88 -12.41
CA GLU A 39 7.40 6.25 -11.44
C GLU A 39 7.99 5.01 -10.74
N ILE A 40 7.29 3.86 -10.82
CA ILE A 40 7.67 2.62 -10.16
C ILE A 40 8.38 1.70 -11.16
N LYS A 41 9.71 1.77 -11.15
CA LYS A 41 10.55 0.95 -12.02
C LYS A 41 10.18 -0.54 -11.91
N TYR A 42 10.02 -1.19 -13.06
CA TYR A 42 9.66 -2.61 -13.21
C TYR A 42 8.23 -3.01 -12.82
N LEU A 43 7.39 -2.07 -12.38
CA LEU A 43 5.97 -2.34 -12.14
C LEU A 43 5.19 -2.02 -13.42
N SER A 44 4.50 -3.02 -13.98
CA SER A 44 3.63 -2.83 -15.14
C SER A 44 2.16 -2.76 -14.75
N GLU A 45 1.29 -2.35 -15.67
CA GLU A 45 -0.16 -2.35 -15.47
C GLU A 45 -0.70 -3.72 -15.06
N LYS A 46 -0.12 -4.80 -15.60
CA LYS A 46 -0.47 -6.17 -15.18
C LYS A 46 -0.11 -6.44 -13.72
N GLY A 47 1.02 -5.90 -13.26
CA GLY A 47 1.43 -5.98 -11.85
C GLY A 47 0.51 -5.18 -10.95
N LYS A 48 0.15 -3.94 -11.34
CA LYS A 48 -0.84 -3.13 -10.63
C LYS A 48 -2.19 -3.86 -10.51
N ALA A 49 -2.67 -4.46 -11.60
CA ALA A 49 -3.89 -5.27 -11.59
C ALA A 49 -3.79 -6.48 -10.63
N GLU A 50 -2.64 -7.18 -10.63
CA GLU A 50 -2.40 -8.29 -9.70
C GLU A 50 -2.40 -7.84 -8.23
N ILE A 51 -1.79 -6.68 -7.93
CA ILE A 51 -1.82 -6.06 -6.58
C ILE A 51 -3.28 -5.75 -6.19
N LYS A 52 -4.04 -5.09 -7.08
CA LYS A 52 -5.44 -4.71 -6.84
C LYS A 52 -6.33 -5.95 -6.63
N GLU A 53 -6.07 -7.05 -7.29
CA GLU A 53 -6.80 -8.31 -7.09
C GLU A 53 -6.48 -8.90 -5.71
N LYS A 54 -5.19 -9.02 -5.38
CA LYS A 54 -4.71 -9.67 -4.15
C LYS A 54 -5.07 -8.89 -2.89
N ILE A 55 -5.21 -7.57 -2.96
CA ILE A 55 -5.53 -6.75 -1.79
C ILE A 55 -7.00 -6.87 -1.36
N LYS A 56 -7.92 -7.21 -2.27
CA LYS A 56 -9.36 -7.35 -1.94
C LYS A 56 -9.63 -8.41 -0.88
N SER A 57 -8.80 -9.45 -0.83
CA SER A 57 -8.91 -10.55 0.13
C SER A 57 -7.87 -10.48 1.25
N LYS A 58 -7.09 -9.40 1.34
CA LYS A 58 -6.07 -9.21 2.37
C LYS A 58 -6.35 -7.96 3.20
N GLU A 59 -6.42 -8.15 4.51
CA GLU A 59 -6.41 -7.04 5.45
C GLU A 59 -4.97 -6.73 5.88
N PRO A 60 -4.57 -5.45 5.97
CA PRO A 60 -3.29 -5.08 6.55
C PRO A 60 -3.18 -5.54 8.02
N ILE A 61 -2.06 -6.16 8.35
CA ILE A 61 -1.79 -6.65 9.69
C ILE A 61 -1.29 -5.49 10.54
N LYS A 62 -1.94 -5.25 11.68
CA LYS A 62 -1.52 -4.23 12.64
C LYS A 62 -0.16 -4.60 13.24
N ILE A 63 0.77 -3.65 13.26
CA ILE A 63 2.08 -3.84 13.91
C ILE A 63 1.88 -3.88 15.42
N ARG A 64 2.56 -4.83 16.09
CA ARG A 64 2.46 -5.03 17.54
C ARG A 64 2.77 -3.74 18.29
N ASP A 65 1.99 -3.46 19.33
CA ASP A 65 2.14 -2.31 20.21
C ASP A 65 2.12 -0.94 19.51
N ARG A 66 1.52 -0.85 18.31
CA ARG A 66 1.34 0.40 17.56
C ARG A 66 -0.13 0.61 17.27
N LYS A 67 -0.63 1.83 17.49
CA LYS A 67 -2.06 2.15 17.30
C LYS A 67 -2.41 2.46 15.85
N ASN A 68 -1.44 2.96 15.09
CA ASN A 68 -1.64 3.64 13.81
C ASN A 68 -0.72 3.12 12.68
N ILE A 69 -0.15 1.92 12.83
CA ILE A 69 0.79 1.34 11.86
C ILE A 69 0.33 -0.07 11.49
N TRP A 70 0.27 -0.34 10.19
CA TRP A 70 -0.08 -1.63 9.62
C TRP A 70 0.93 -2.02 8.53
N PHE A 71 0.93 -3.30 8.19
CA PHE A 71 1.80 -3.87 7.18
C PHE A 71 1.05 -4.91 6.35
N PHE A 72 1.32 -4.94 5.05
CA PHE A 72 0.98 -6.09 4.22
C PHE A 72 2.08 -6.37 3.22
N CYS A 73 2.18 -7.63 2.81
CA CYS A 73 3.04 -8.03 1.72
C CYS A 73 2.34 -9.03 0.79
N MET A 74 2.81 -9.06 -0.44
CA MET A 74 2.36 -10.02 -1.44
C MET A 74 3.47 -10.32 -2.43
N SER A 75 3.54 -11.58 -2.85
CA SER A 75 4.22 -11.92 -4.09
C SER A 75 3.33 -11.53 -5.26
N ILE A 76 3.93 -11.00 -6.31
CA ILE A 76 3.37 -10.82 -7.64
C ILE A 76 4.30 -11.47 -8.65
N LYS A 77 3.87 -11.69 -9.89
CA LYS A 77 4.70 -12.35 -10.90
C LYS A 77 6.08 -11.68 -11.09
N MET A 78 6.13 -10.36 -10.87
CA MET A 78 7.32 -9.54 -11.03
C MET A 78 8.15 -9.38 -9.73
N GLY A 79 7.75 -9.94 -8.59
CA GLY A 79 8.56 -9.90 -7.36
C GLY A 79 7.72 -9.79 -6.10
N PHE A 80 8.30 -9.20 -5.05
CA PHE A 80 7.61 -9.00 -3.78
C PHE A 80 7.33 -7.52 -3.57
N VAL A 81 6.10 -7.22 -3.18
CA VAL A 81 5.66 -5.90 -2.76
C VAL A 81 5.44 -5.97 -1.25
N ALA A 82 6.11 -5.08 -0.52
CA ALA A 82 5.92 -4.92 0.92
C ALA A 82 5.50 -3.48 1.19
N VAL A 83 4.47 -3.29 2.02
CA VAL A 83 3.87 -1.97 2.24
C VAL A 83 3.67 -1.76 3.72
N ASN A 84 4.25 -0.69 4.24
CA ASN A 84 3.87 -0.13 5.54
C ASN A 84 2.80 0.94 5.31
N VAL A 85 1.75 0.92 6.13
CA VAL A 85 0.69 1.90 6.13
C VAL A 85 0.67 2.59 7.48
N VAL A 86 0.82 3.91 7.49
CA VAL A 86 0.84 4.73 8.71
C VAL A 86 -0.32 5.70 8.65
N LYS A 87 -1.23 5.67 9.62
CA LYS A 87 -2.17 6.79 9.82
C LYS A 87 -1.37 7.97 10.40
N THR A 88 -1.21 9.01 9.59
CA THR A 88 -0.36 10.19 9.85
C THR A 88 -1.14 11.48 10.06
N SER A 89 -2.47 11.46 9.99
CA SER A 89 -3.26 12.59 10.49
C SER A 89 -2.90 12.87 11.95
N LEU A 90 -2.75 14.16 12.26
CA LEU A 90 -2.55 14.63 13.63
C LEU A 90 -3.92 14.57 14.33
N ASP A 91 -3.96 13.96 15.51
CA ASP A 91 -5.15 13.97 16.39
C ASP A 91 -5.54 15.40 16.79
#